data_AF-A0A535SED0-F1
#
_entry.id   AF-A0A535SED0-F1
#
_cell.length_a   1.000
_cell.length_b   1.000
_cell.length_c   1.000
_cell.angle_alpha   90.00
_cell.angle_beta   90.00
_cell.angle_gamma   90.00
#
_symmetry.space_group_name_H-M   'P 1'
#
loop_
_entity.id
_entity.type
_entity.pdbx_description
1 polymer ?
#
loop_
_entity_poly.entity_id
_entity_poly.type
_entity_poly.pdbx_seq_one_letter_code
_entity_poly.pdbx_strand_id
1 'polypeptide(L)'
;GTTWPDIAKRADVALGTVYRHFPGLDQLVPACTSENAVRMRPPGASLLVGVTRPEERIGRFVEELFAFYSRSAPWTPRAGIDRHQLPVLDTILSRREAGLKALVEETLGPLRRRRHALDAALALTDFGVWRSLTRSGLSTEAAARLITEVLVTWVNRRRVR
;
A
#
# COMPACT_ATOMS: atom_id res chain seq x y z
N GLY A 1 1.68 -3.44 -23.18
CA GLY A 1 0.92 -2.32 -22.57
C GLY A 1 -0.51 -2.35 -23.04
N THR A 2 -1.41 -1.62 -22.39
CA THR A 2 -2.80 -1.43 -22.82
C THR A 2 -2.87 -0.26 -23.81
N THR A 3 -3.56 -0.39 -24.95
CA THR A 3 -3.70 0.68 -25.96
C THR A 3 -5.04 1.43 -25.85
N TRP A 4 -5.16 2.60 -26.49
CA TRP A 4 -6.43 3.35 -26.54
C TRP A 4 -7.61 2.55 -27.15
N PRO A 5 -7.42 1.80 -28.26
CA PRO A 5 -8.44 0.88 -28.75
C PRO A 5 -8.81 -0.23 -27.75
N ASP A 6 -7.84 -0.77 -26.99
CA ASP A 6 -8.14 -1.77 -25.95
C ASP A 6 -9.04 -1.20 -24.85
N ILE A 7 -8.80 0.05 -24.46
CA ILE A 7 -9.63 0.77 -23.48
C ILE A 7 -11.04 0.97 -24.03
N ALA A 8 -11.17 1.51 -25.25
CA ALA A 8 -12.46 1.75 -25.89
C ALA A 8 -13.28 0.46 -26.02
N LYS A 9 -12.63 -0.62 -26.47
CA LYS A 9 -13.25 -1.95 -26.60
C LYS A 9 -13.72 -2.51 -25.26
N ARG A 10 -12.91 -2.42 -24.20
CA ARG A 10 -13.30 -2.93 -22.87
C ARG A 10 -14.37 -2.08 -22.19
N ALA A 11 -14.41 -0.79 -22.48
CA ALA A 11 -15.42 0.13 -21.95
C ALA A 11 -16.70 0.18 -22.79
N ASP A 12 -16.76 -0.55 -23.92
CA ASP A 12 -17.88 -0.57 -24.86
C ASP A 12 -18.28 0.82 -25.35
N VAL A 13 -17.28 1.63 -25.71
CA VAL A 13 -17.48 2.99 -26.25
C VAL A 13 -16.66 3.22 -27.51
N ALA A 14 -17.07 4.20 -28.32
CA ALA A 14 -16.28 4.64 -29.46
C ALA A 14 -14.93 5.24 -29.02
N LEU A 15 -13.88 5.08 -29.84
CA LEU A 15 -12.55 5.62 -29.56
C LEU A 15 -12.56 7.15 -29.37
N GLY A 16 -13.38 7.87 -30.17
CA GLY A 16 -13.54 9.32 -30.04
C GLY A 16 -14.14 9.75 -28.69
N THR A 17 -14.99 8.92 -28.08
CA THR A 17 -15.52 9.16 -26.73
C THR A 17 -14.40 9.10 -25.69
N VAL A 18 -13.48 8.14 -25.82
CA VAL A 18 -12.33 8.02 -24.90
C VAL A 18 -11.44 9.26 -24.98
N TYR A 19 -11.06 9.69 -26.19
CA TYR A 19 -10.23 10.91 -26.36
C TYR A 19 -10.94 12.18 -25.89
N ARG A 20 -12.26 12.29 -26.05
CA ARG A 20 -13.04 13.43 -25.58
C ARG A 20 -13.03 13.55 -24.05
N HIS A 21 -13.08 12.43 -23.33
CA HIS A 21 -13.04 12.41 -21.87
C HIS A 21 -11.61 12.44 -21.31
N PHE A 22 -10.67 11.82 -22.00
CA PHE A 22 -9.27 11.73 -21.59
C PHE A 22 -8.36 11.98 -22.81
N PRO A 23 -7.98 13.25 -23.06
CA PRO A 23 -7.13 13.61 -24.19
C PRO A 23 -5.74 12.96 -24.16
N GLY A 24 -5.28 12.53 -22.97
CA GLY A 24 -3.98 11.92 -22.75
C GLY A 24 -3.94 11.05 -21.49
N LEU A 25 -2.81 10.34 -21.34
CA LEU A 25 -2.55 9.48 -20.17
C LEU A 25 -2.39 10.29 -18.87
N ASP A 26 -1.98 11.56 -19.00
CA ASP A 26 -1.91 12.54 -17.91
C ASP A 26 -3.27 12.83 -17.26
N GLN A 27 -4.38 12.64 -17.99
CA GLN A 27 -5.74 12.74 -17.42
C GLN A 27 -6.33 11.37 -17.10
N LEU A 28 -6.12 10.37 -17.94
CA LEU A 28 -6.67 9.01 -17.74
C LEU A 28 -6.09 8.35 -16.48
N VAL A 29 -4.77 8.41 -16.28
CA VAL A 29 -4.08 7.71 -15.20
C VAL A 29 -4.48 8.27 -13.83
N PRO A 30 -4.50 9.60 -13.59
CA PRO A 30 -5.01 10.15 -12.32
C PRO A 30 -6.48 9.82 -12.04
N ALA A 31 -7.34 9.84 -13.07
CA ALA A 31 -8.76 9.50 -12.90
C ALA A 31 -8.93 8.03 -12.49
N CYS A 32 -8.26 7.11 -13.20
CA CYS A 32 -8.29 5.68 -12.89
C CYS A 32 -7.69 5.36 -11.51
N THR A 33 -6.56 5.98 -11.18
CA THR A 33 -5.88 5.75 -9.89
C THR A 33 -6.67 6.30 -8.70
N SER A 34 -7.36 7.42 -8.86
CA SER A 34 -8.26 8.00 -7.85
C SER A 34 -9.48 7.12 -7.61
N GLU A 35 -10.16 6.68 -8.67
CA GLU A 35 -11.30 5.76 -8.59
C GLU A 35 -10.89 4.43 -7.93
N ASN A 36 -9.73 3.89 -8.30
CA ASN A 36 -9.20 2.68 -7.66
C ASN A 36 -8.89 2.90 -6.17
N ALA A 37 -8.41 4.07 -5.77
CA ALA A 37 -8.15 4.36 -4.35
C ALA A 37 -9.45 4.36 -3.52
N VAL A 38 -10.55 4.89 -4.07
CA VAL A 38 -11.89 4.86 -3.43
C VAL A 38 -12.35 3.41 -3.21
N ARG A 39 -12.15 2.55 -4.22
CA ARG A 39 -12.56 1.13 -4.14
C ARG A 39 -11.68 0.31 -3.20
N MET A 40 -10.36 0.48 -3.28
CA MET A 40 -9.42 -0.33 -2.51
C MET A 40 -9.33 0.08 -1.03
N ARG A 41 -9.73 1.32 -0.72
CA ARG A 41 -9.71 1.90 0.63
C ARG A 41 -8.35 1.69 1.30
N PRO A 42 -7.29 2.40 0.84
CA PRO A 42 -5.98 2.29 1.46
C PRO A 42 -6.07 2.64 2.95
N PRO A 43 -5.25 2.02 3.81
CA PRO A 43 -5.25 2.33 5.22
C PRO A 43 -4.84 3.79 5.43
N GLY A 44 -5.42 4.42 6.44
CA GLY A 44 -5.14 5.80 6.82
C GLY A 44 -5.16 5.99 8.34
N ALA A 45 -4.77 7.18 8.80
CA ALA A 45 -4.63 7.52 10.22
C ALA A 45 -5.88 7.22 11.07
N SER A 46 -7.07 7.24 10.46
CA SER A 46 -8.33 6.91 11.13
C SER A 46 -8.35 5.54 11.80
N LEU A 47 -7.55 4.56 11.32
CA LEU A 47 -7.45 3.24 11.93
C LEU A 47 -6.81 3.26 13.34
N LEU A 48 -6.11 4.34 13.68
CA LEU A 48 -5.39 4.50 14.95
C LEU A 48 -6.19 5.32 15.98
N VAL A 49 -7.35 5.87 15.60
CA VAL A 49 -8.19 6.68 16.49
C VAL A 49 -8.68 5.84 17.66
N GLY A 50 -8.43 6.31 18.88
CA GLY A 50 -8.80 5.60 20.11
C GLY A 50 -7.88 4.44 20.50
N VAL A 51 -6.89 4.07 19.67
CA VAL A 51 -5.95 2.98 19.96
C VAL A 51 -4.70 3.56 20.64
N THR A 52 -4.56 3.27 21.94
CA THR A 52 -3.53 3.90 22.78
C THR A 52 -2.31 3.01 23.00
N ARG A 53 -2.49 1.69 23.06
CA ARG A 53 -1.41 0.75 23.33
C ARG A 53 -0.55 0.54 22.08
N PRO A 54 0.79 0.69 22.16
CA PRO A 54 1.64 0.62 20.98
C PRO A 54 1.54 -0.71 20.23
N GLU A 55 1.42 -1.83 20.94
CA GLU A 55 1.29 -3.16 20.34
C GLU A 55 -0.03 -3.30 19.56
N GLU A 56 -1.10 -2.73 20.09
CA GLU A 56 -2.42 -2.73 19.43
C GLU A 56 -2.41 -1.84 18.19
N ARG A 57 -1.73 -0.67 18.25
CA ARG A 57 -1.54 0.21 17.08
C ARG A 57 -0.80 -0.53 15.96
N ILE A 58 0.30 -1.20 16.29
CA ILE A 58 1.07 -2.01 15.33
C ILE A 58 0.20 -3.14 14.77
N GLY A 59 -0.54 -3.85 15.63
CA GLY A 59 -1.46 -4.90 15.20
C GLY A 59 -2.50 -4.42 14.20
N ARG A 60 -3.23 -3.36 14.55
CA ARG A 60 -4.25 -2.73 13.67
C ARG A 60 -3.68 -2.27 12.35
N PHE A 61 -2.51 -1.63 12.38
CA PHE A 61 -1.84 -1.18 11.17
C PHE A 61 -1.49 -2.33 10.23
N VAL A 62 -0.85 -3.38 10.74
CA VAL A 62 -0.42 -4.53 9.92
C VAL A 62 -1.63 -5.28 9.37
N GLU A 63 -2.65 -5.51 10.19
CA GLU A 63 -3.91 -6.16 9.80
C GLU A 63 -4.57 -5.43 8.62
N GLU A 64 -4.79 -4.12 8.76
CA GLU A 64 -5.45 -3.32 7.72
C GLU A 64 -4.60 -3.18 6.46
N LEU A 65 -3.27 -3.05 6.60
CA LEU A 65 -2.37 -2.97 5.45
C LEU A 65 -2.35 -4.28 4.66
N PHE A 66 -2.28 -5.43 5.34
CA PHE A 66 -2.26 -6.74 4.68
C PHE A 66 -3.62 -7.07 4.08
N ALA A 67 -4.73 -6.68 4.72
CA ALA A 67 -6.06 -6.76 4.12
C ALA A 67 -6.16 -5.89 2.86
N PHE A 68 -5.59 -4.69 2.87
CA PHE A 68 -5.49 -3.83 1.68
C PHE A 68 -4.65 -4.49 0.58
N TYR A 69 -3.53 -5.14 0.91
CA TYR A 69 -2.74 -5.90 -0.07
C TYR A 69 -3.52 -7.05 -0.67
N SER A 70 -4.25 -7.82 0.13
CA SER A 70 -5.11 -8.89 -0.38
C SER A 70 -6.14 -8.40 -1.40
N ARG A 71 -6.80 -7.26 -1.13
CA ARG A 71 -7.74 -6.63 -2.07
C ARG A 71 -7.08 -6.10 -3.35
N SER A 72 -5.87 -5.57 -3.24
CA SER A 72 -5.17 -4.89 -4.34
C SER A 72 -4.25 -5.80 -5.17
N ALA A 73 -3.80 -6.93 -4.62
CA ALA A 73 -2.82 -7.84 -5.21
C ALA A 73 -3.11 -8.32 -6.65
N PRO A 74 -4.37 -8.52 -7.09
CA PRO A 74 -4.64 -8.84 -8.50
C PRO A 74 -4.18 -7.75 -9.49
N TRP A 75 -4.00 -6.51 -9.00
CA TRP A 75 -3.70 -5.31 -9.79
C TRP A 75 -2.28 -4.77 -9.56
N THR A 76 -1.64 -5.14 -8.45
CA THR A 76 -0.33 -4.64 -8.00
C THR A 76 0.90 -5.02 -8.87
N PRO A 77 0.98 -6.17 -9.58
CA PRO A 77 2.22 -6.58 -10.27
C PRO A 77 2.69 -5.69 -11.43
N ARG A 78 1.93 -4.66 -11.83
CA ARG A 78 2.28 -3.82 -13.00
C ARG A 78 2.68 -2.38 -12.65
N ALA A 79 2.29 -1.86 -11.49
CA ALA A 79 2.49 -0.45 -11.16
C ALA A 79 3.98 -0.05 -11.04
N GLY A 80 4.86 -0.94 -10.55
CA GLY A 80 6.30 -0.68 -10.48
C GLY A 80 7.01 -0.69 -11.83
N ILE A 81 6.56 -1.54 -12.76
CA ILE A 81 7.12 -1.64 -14.12
C ILE A 81 6.74 -0.39 -14.93
N ASP A 82 5.53 0.13 -14.75
CA ASP A 82 5.03 1.30 -15.46
C ASP A 82 5.65 2.62 -14.96
N ARG A 83 6.28 2.63 -13.77
CA ARG A 83 6.86 3.83 -13.13
C ARG A 83 7.91 4.51 -14.00
N HIS A 84 8.74 3.73 -14.70
CA HIS A 84 9.77 4.27 -15.59
C HIS A 84 9.22 4.73 -16.95
N GLN A 85 7.99 4.35 -17.28
CA GLN A 85 7.38 4.64 -18.58
C GLN A 85 6.43 5.84 -18.53
N LEU A 86 5.94 6.23 -17.34
CA LEU A 86 4.94 7.28 -17.17
C LEU A 86 5.29 8.21 -15.98
N PRO A 87 5.81 9.44 -16.24
CA PRO A 87 6.15 10.41 -15.18
C PRO A 87 4.99 10.74 -14.23
N VAL A 88 3.75 10.77 -14.73
CA VAL A 88 2.55 10.99 -13.90
C VAL A 88 2.36 9.90 -12.84
N LEU A 89 2.76 8.66 -13.16
CA LEU A 89 2.66 7.54 -12.24
C LEU A 89 3.70 7.63 -11.13
N ASP A 90 4.92 8.10 -11.44
CA ASP A 90 5.95 8.33 -10.42
C ASP A 90 5.50 9.32 -9.34
N THR A 91 4.84 10.42 -9.74
CA THR A 91 4.28 11.39 -8.79
C THR A 91 3.21 10.75 -7.89
N ILE A 92 2.31 9.95 -8.47
CA ILE A 92 1.24 9.26 -7.72
C ILE A 92 1.83 8.24 -6.74
N LEU A 93 2.80 7.43 -7.19
CA LEU A 93 3.45 6.42 -6.36
C LEU A 93 4.27 7.06 -5.23
N SER A 94 5.03 8.12 -5.51
CA SER A 94 5.79 8.85 -4.50
C SER A 94 4.88 9.43 -3.40
N ARG A 95 3.70 9.95 -3.77
CA ARG A 95 2.71 10.39 -2.76
C ARG A 95 2.17 9.25 -1.92
N ARG A 96 1.94 8.06 -2.52
CA ARG A 96 1.51 6.87 -1.77
C ARG A 96 2.58 6.37 -0.82
N GLU A 97 3.84 6.34 -1.26
CA GLU A 97 5.00 5.97 -0.43
C GLU A 97 5.16 6.93 0.75
N ALA A 98 5.04 8.24 0.51
CA ALA A 98 5.06 9.25 1.57
C ALA A 98 3.89 9.07 2.56
N GLY A 99 2.68 8.77 2.06
CA GLY A 99 1.52 8.50 2.89
C GLY A 99 1.66 7.25 3.77
N LEU A 100 2.17 6.15 3.20
CA LEU A 100 2.47 4.93 3.96
C LEU A 100 3.53 5.19 5.03
N LYS A 101 4.61 5.92 4.69
CA LYS A 101 5.64 6.30 5.66
C LYS A 101 5.06 7.11 6.81
N ALA A 102 4.23 8.11 6.53
CA ALA A 102 3.57 8.91 7.57
C ALA A 102 2.68 8.05 8.47
N LEU A 103 1.94 7.10 7.90
CA LEU A 103 1.10 6.17 8.66
C LEU A 103 1.94 5.25 9.56
N VAL A 104 3.09 4.76 9.09
CA VAL A 104 4.02 3.97 9.91
C VAL A 104 4.59 4.81 11.06
N GLU A 105 4.99 6.06 10.78
CA GLU A 105 5.46 6.98 11.82
C GLU A 105 4.41 7.21 12.90
N GLU A 106 3.15 7.42 12.50
CA GLU A 106 2.02 7.56 13.42
C GLU A 106 1.74 6.26 14.20
N THR A 107 1.80 5.11 13.54
CA THR A 107 1.60 3.79 14.14
C THR A 107 2.62 3.56 15.26
N LEU A 108 3.90 3.82 14.98
CA LEU A 108 4.98 3.64 15.94
C LEU A 108 4.97 4.68 17.07
N GLY A 109 4.47 5.90 16.80
CA GLY A 109 4.43 6.98 17.79
C GLY A 109 5.82 7.23 18.41
N PRO A 110 5.97 7.25 19.75
CA PRO A 110 7.27 7.41 20.40
C PRO A 110 8.31 6.35 20.04
N LEU A 111 7.90 5.13 19.66
CA LEU A 111 8.79 4.01 19.36
C LEU A 111 9.65 4.26 18.12
N ARG A 112 9.23 5.17 17.22
CA ARG A 112 9.99 5.58 16.02
C ARG A 112 11.38 6.14 16.34
N ARG A 113 11.60 6.63 17.57
CA ARG A 113 12.90 7.15 18.03
C ARG A 113 13.94 6.04 18.22
N ARG A 114 13.52 4.78 18.29
CA ARG A 114 14.44 3.64 18.34
C ARG A 114 15.15 3.52 17.00
N ARG A 115 16.45 3.23 17.07
CA ARG A 115 17.29 3.03 15.89
C ARG A 115 16.66 1.98 14.97
N HIS A 116 16.50 2.32 13.69
CA HIS A 116 15.94 1.46 12.63
C HIS A 116 14.46 1.09 12.76
N ALA A 117 13.70 1.66 13.71
CA ALA A 117 12.32 1.22 13.93
C ALA A 117 11.39 1.54 12.77
N LEU A 118 11.54 2.72 12.18
CA LEU A 118 10.80 3.10 10.99
C LEU A 118 11.17 2.22 9.80
N ASP A 119 12.47 2.04 9.54
CA ASP A 119 12.96 1.26 8.40
C ASP A 119 12.57 -0.22 8.51
N ALA A 120 12.65 -0.80 9.71
CA ALA A 120 12.22 -2.17 9.98
C ALA A 120 10.71 -2.35 9.80
N ALA A 121 9.90 -1.41 10.30
CA ALA A 121 8.46 -1.44 10.11
C ALA A 121 8.09 -1.35 8.63
N LEU A 122 8.68 -0.42 7.88
CA LEU A 122 8.49 -0.31 6.43
C LEU A 122 8.89 -1.59 5.69
N ALA A 123 10.08 -2.14 5.97
CA ALA A 123 10.57 -3.33 5.28
C ALA A 123 9.75 -4.60 5.60
N LEU A 124 9.41 -4.82 6.88
CA LEU A 124 8.68 -6.02 7.32
C LEU A 124 7.19 -5.98 6.93
N THR A 125 6.66 -4.81 6.64
CA THR A 125 5.28 -4.64 6.19
C THR A 125 5.17 -4.42 4.67
N ASP A 126 6.25 -4.61 3.93
CA ASP A 126 6.25 -4.48 2.47
C ASP A 126 5.35 -5.53 1.79
N PHE A 127 4.81 -5.16 0.62
CA PHE A 127 3.97 -6.04 -0.19
C PHE A 127 4.67 -7.36 -0.54
N GLY A 128 5.98 -7.33 -0.80
CA GLY A 128 6.77 -8.52 -1.09
C GLY A 128 6.82 -9.50 0.09
N VAL A 129 6.87 -8.99 1.33
CA VAL A 129 6.82 -9.82 2.55
C VAL A 129 5.46 -10.49 2.68
N TRP A 130 4.37 -9.73 2.60
CA TRP A 130 3.02 -10.29 2.61
C TRP A 130 2.81 -11.33 1.51
N ARG A 131 3.27 -11.05 0.29
CA ARG A 131 3.15 -11.96 -0.86
C ARG A 131 3.97 -13.24 -0.67
N SER A 132 5.14 -13.14 -0.06
CA SER A 132 5.98 -14.31 0.23
C SER A 132 5.29 -15.22 1.26
N LEU A 133 4.79 -14.65 2.35
CA LEU A 133 4.08 -15.38 3.41
C LEU A 133 2.79 -16.05 2.90
N THR A 134 2.00 -15.35 2.10
CA THR A 134 0.77 -15.94 1.55
C THR A 134 1.05 -17.03 0.53
N ARG A 135 2.13 -16.90 -0.27
CA ARG A 135 2.57 -17.96 -1.19
C ARG A 135 3.12 -19.20 -0.49
N SER A 136 3.62 -19.09 0.74
CA SER A 136 4.02 -20.25 1.54
C SER A 136 2.85 -20.95 2.23
N GLY A 137 1.61 -20.46 2.04
CA GLY A 137 0.39 -21.09 2.53
C GLY A 137 -0.26 -20.39 3.74
N LEU A 138 0.29 -19.27 4.22
CA LEU A 138 -0.35 -18.52 5.31
C LEU A 138 -1.57 -17.75 4.79
N SER A 139 -2.62 -17.66 5.60
CA SER A 139 -3.69 -16.70 5.37
C SER A 139 -3.17 -15.26 5.55
N THR A 140 -3.90 -14.28 5.01
CA THR A 140 -3.54 -12.85 5.17
C THR A 140 -3.51 -12.46 6.65
N GLU A 141 -4.45 -12.97 7.43
CA GLU A 141 -4.58 -12.73 8.86
C GLU A 141 -3.44 -13.41 9.64
N ALA A 142 -3.06 -14.63 9.25
CA ALA A 142 -1.94 -15.33 9.86
C ALA A 142 -0.60 -14.63 9.57
N ALA A 143 -0.41 -14.14 8.34
CA ALA A 143 0.74 -13.34 7.97
C ALA A 143 0.79 -12.03 8.76
N ALA A 144 -0.36 -11.36 8.94
CA ALA A 144 -0.44 -10.13 9.73
C ALA A 144 -0.06 -10.37 11.19
N ARG A 145 -0.63 -11.40 11.83
CA ARG A 145 -0.29 -11.77 13.21
C ARG A 145 1.20 -12.05 13.39
N LEU A 146 1.80 -12.84 12.49
CA LEU A 146 3.23 -13.14 12.53
C LEU A 146 4.08 -11.87 12.47
N ILE A 147 3.79 -10.96 11.53
CA ILE A 147 4.55 -9.72 11.37
C ILE A 147 4.36 -8.77 12.56
N THR A 148 3.14 -8.69 13.10
CA THR A 148 2.88 -7.95 14.33
C THR A 148 3.72 -8.48 15.49
N GLU A 149 3.74 -9.80 15.72
CA GLU A 149 4.53 -10.42 16.79
C GLU A 149 6.03 -10.13 16.65
N VAL A 150 6.57 -10.25 15.42
CA VAL A 150 7.97 -9.94 15.12
C VAL A 150 8.28 -8.48 15.41
N LEU A 151 7.45 -7.55 14.93
CA LEU A 151 7.65 -6.11 15.12
C LEU A 151 7.53 -5.72 16.60
N VAL A 152 6.48 -6.17 17.29
CA VAL A 152 6.29 -5.90 18.71
C VAL A 152 7.46 -6.43 19.52
N THR A 153 7.89 -7.68 19.27
CA THR A 153 9.03 -8.29 19.98
C THR A 153 10.32 -7.50 19.74
N TRP A 154 10.60 -7.15 18.49
CA TRP A 154 11.80 -6.41 18.13
C TRP A 154 11.81 -5.00 18.73
N VAL A 155 10.69 -4.30 18.67
CA VAL A 155 10.55 -2.95 19.25
C VAL A 155 10.61 -2.98 20.77
N ASN A 156 10.11 -4.05 21.42
CA ASN A 156 10.13 -4.19 22.87
C ASN A 156 11.44 -4.73 23.44
N ARG A 157 12.33 -5.32 22.62
CA ARG A 157 13.67 -5.69 23.09
C ARG A 157 14.38 -4.46 23.67
N ARG A 158 14.72 -4.53 24.96
CA ARG A 158 15.62 -3.57 25.60
C ARG A 158 16.99 -3.76 24.97
N ARG A 159 17.71 -2.66 24.68
CA ARG A 159 19.14 -2.77 24.37
C ARG A 159 19.79 -3.45 25.57
N VAL A 160 20.28 -4.67 25.40
CA VAL A 160 21.35 -5.18 26.25
C VAL A 160 22.50 -4.22 26.00
N ARG A 161 22.90 -3.51 27.06
CA ARG A 161 23.99 -2.54 27.02
C ARG A 161 25.29 -3.24 26.64
#